data_AF-A0A9D9S0M7-F1
#
_entry.id   AF-A0A9D9S0M7-F1
#
_cell.length_a   1.000
_cell.length_b   1.000
_cell.length_c   1.000
_cell.angle_alpha   90.00
_cell.angle_beta   90.00
_cell.angle_gamma   90.00
#
_symmetry.space_group_name_H-M   'P 1'
#
loop_
_entity.id
_entity.type
_entity.pdbx_description
1 polymer ?
#
loop_
_entity_poly.entity_id
_entity_poly.type
_entity_poly.pdbx_seq_one_letter_code
_entity_poly.pdbx_strand_id
1 'polypeptide(L)'
;MIMFHDYDDCFDGCEPKFLVRLDDDAIGVKNDNRPDCPYFVFKTKKETAVKYRIPPLFVTLIAAATLASSGAAQAALNDRGGGLLYDDVLNVTWLQDANYAKTSGYDADGRMNWTAATAWADKLSFHDSVRNVDYSDWRLAANTPVGANWNHNYSPAGTTDNGYNITSQKSELSYMYYVNLGLKARYNTSGVVQSDFGVFGNGTNVGQKDVGLVKNLQAYTYWSGTAVAPGSPVVWAFSTEDGRQGATLFDSDFYAWAVRPGDVAAIPEPETYAMLLAGMGLLAGVVTRRRRFGAS
;
A
#
# COMPACT_ATOMS: atom_id res chain seq x y z
N MET A 1 48.06 40.17 -5.00
CA MET A 1 47.94 39.67 -6.39
C MET A 1 46.62 38.94 -6.48
N ILE A 2 45.57 39.70 -6.78
CA ILE A 2 44.16 39.30 -6.89
C ILE A 2 43.66 40.03 -8.14
N MET A 3 43.10 39.30 -9.10
CA MET A 3 42.38 39.77 -10.30
C MET A 3 41.38 38.67 -10.64
N PHE A 4 40.19 38.87 -11.22
CA PHE A 4 39.15 39.90 -11.21
C PHE A 4 37.88 39.15 -11.68
N HIS A 5 36.73 39.73 -11.41
CA HIS A 5 35.38 39.23 -11.70
C HIS A 5 34.88 39.61 -13.13
N ASP A 6 33.72 39.04 -13.51
CA ASP A 6 32.70 39.47 -14.50
C ASP A 6 32.85 39.07 -15.97
N TYR A 7 31.82 39.08 -16.83
CA TYR A 7 30.40 38.65 -16.90
C TYR A 7 30.00 38.99 -18.38
N ASP A 8 28.95 38.35 -18.93
CA ASP A 8 28.22 38.65 -20.20
C ASP A 8 28.86 38.34 -21.58
N ASP A 9 28.20 37.50 -22.38
CA ASP A 9 27.42 37.96 -23.55
C ASP A 9 26.70 36.80 -24.30
N CYS A 10 25.47 37.08 -24.72
CA CYS A 10 24.56 36.20 -25.44
C CYS A 10 24.44 36.69 -26.90
N PHE A 11 24.25 35.76 -27.83
CA PHE A 11 23.98 35.91 -29.29
C PHE A 11 25.19 36.09 -30.22
N ASP A 12 25.53 34.99 -30.93
CA ASP A 12 25.80 35.05 -32.35
C ASP A 12 25.55 33.70 -33.05
N GLY A 13 24.83 33.77 -34.17
CA GLY A 13 25.09 32.92 -35.35
C GLY A 13 24.53 31.50 -35.38
N CYS A 14 23.35 31.34 -35.98
CA CYS A 14 22.93 30.08 -36.61
C CYS A 14 23.97 29.59 -37.62
N GLU A 15 24.63 28.47 -37.34
CA GLU A 15 25.22 27.60 -38.37
C GLU A 15 24.66 26.18 -38.24
N PRO A 16 23.91 25.65 -39.23
CA PRO A 16 23.48 24.27 -39.25
C PRO A 16 24.60 23.38 -39.83
N LYS A 17 25.22 22.55 -38.99
CA LYS A 17 26.09 21.45 -39.42
C LYS A 17 25.29 20.16 -39.52
N PHE A 18 24.88 19.78 -40.73
CA PHE A 18 24.51 18.40 -41.06
C PHE A 18 25.23 17.94 -42.34
N LEU A 19 25.98 16.86 -42.22
CA LEU A 19 26.30 15.94 -43.32
C LEU A 19 26.23 14.52 -42.75
N VAL A 20 25.11 13.85 -43.01
CA VAL A 20 24.95 12.39 -42.88
C VAL A 20 25.01 11.84 -44.31
N ARG A 21 25.91 10.88 -44.55
CA ARG A 21 25.92 10.11 -45.81
C ARG A 21 25.02 8.89 -45.62
N LEU A 22 24.04 8.79 -46.51
CA LEU A 22 22.97 7.80 -46.55
C LEU A 22 23.37 6.73 -47.58
N ASP A 23 23.50 5.48 -47.14
CA ASP A 23 23.36 4.32 -48.01
C ASP A 23 22.01 3.68 -47.67
N ASP A 24 21.12 3.79 -48.67
CA ASP A 24 19.82 3.18 -48.93
C ASP A 24 18.77 3.07 -47.80
N ASP A 25 17.64 3.75 -48.07
CA ASP A 25 16.37 3.84 -47.30
C ASP A 25 16.24 4.93 -46.24
N ALA A 26 16.94 6.06 -46.42
CA ALA A 26 16.68 7.28 -45.68
C ALA A 26 15.71 8.24 -46.39
N ILE A 27 14.74 8.70 -45.59
CA ILE A 27 13.68 9.65 -45.94
C ILE A 27 14.30 11.04 -46.17
N GLY A 28 14.26 11.52 -47.42
CA GLY A 28 14.75 12.84 -47.81
C GLY A 28 13.66 13.91 -47.81
N VAL A 29 13.99 15.05 -47.20
CA VAL A 29 13.16 16.25 -47.00
C VAL A 29 13.75 17.36 -47.89
N LYS A 30 13.14 17.66 -49.05
CA LYS A 30 13.53 18.77 -49.96
C LYS A 30 12.68 20.04 -49.81
N ASN A 31 13.25 21.10 -49.23
CA ASN A 31 12.60 22.40 -49.13
C ASN A 31 13.29 23.32 -50.12
N ASP A 32 12.54 23.76 -51.11
CA ASP A 32 13.03 24.53 -52.23
C ASP A 32 11.78 25.27 -52.73
N ASN A 33 11.79 26.57 -53.00
CA ASN A 33 12.89 27.49 -53.16
C ASN A 33 12.39 28.85 -52.77
N ARG A 34 13.22 29.57 -52.03
CA ARG A 34 12.97 30.98 -51.82
C ARG A 34 11.60 31.19 -51.13
N PRO A 35 11.07 32.40 -51.15
CA PRO A 35 10.88 33.32 -50.02
C PRO A 35 9.89 32.87 -48.90
N ASP A 36 10.18 32.06 -47.88
CA ASP A 36 11.15 30.97 -47.59
C ASP A 36 10.51 29.91 -46.64
N CYS A 37 9.21 30.03 -46.30
CA CYS A 37 8.49 29.01 -45.55
C CYS A 37 7.69 28.12 -46.48
N PRO A 38 8.14 26.88 -46.69
CA PRO A 38 7.17 25.79 -46.66
C PRO A 38 7.57 24.65 -45.71
N TYR A 39 6.54 24.08 -45.11
CA TYR A 39 6.48 22.83 -44.39
C TYR A 39 6.49 21.65 -45.37
N PHE A 40 6.76 20.45 -44.86
CA PHE A 40 6.80 19.23 -45.67
C PHE A 40 5.47 18.48 -45.74
N VAL A 41 5.06 18.19 -46.97
CA VAL A 41 3.96 17.28 -47.32
C VAL A 41 4.54 15.87 -47.51
N PHE A 42 4.00 14.88 -46.80
CA PHE A 42 4.27 13.46 -47.08
C PHE A 42 3.18 12.88 -47.99
N LYS A 43 3.58 12.38 -49.16
CA LYS A 43 2.78 11.48 -50.01
C LYS A 43 3.69 10.35 -50.48
N THR A 44 3.28 9.10 -50.28
CA THR A 44 3.41 8.06 -51.31
C THR A 44 2.40 6.94 -51.12
N LYS A 45 1.69 6.65 -52.22
CA LYS A 45 0.95 5.42 -52.51
C LYS A 45 1.94 4.39 -53.08
N LYS A 46 2.00 3.20 -52.49
CA LYS A 46 1.69 1.91 -53.16
C LYS A 46 1.93 0.78 -52.16
N GLU A 47 0.85 0.09 -51.84
CA GLU A 47 0.85 -1.17 -51.11
C GLU A 47 1.65 -2.20 -51.90
N THR A 48 2.66 -2.80 -51.25
CA THR A 48 3.13 -4.13 -51.61
C THR A 48 3.13 -4.93 -50.32
N ALA A 49 2.15 -5.82 -50.19
CA ALA A 49 1.98 -6.66 -49.01
C ALA A 49 3.10 -7.70 -48.94
N VAL A 50 4.14 -7.43 -48.17
CA VAL A 50 5.10 -8.46 -47.75
C VAL A 50 4.46 -9.23 -46.59
N LYS A 51 3.98 -10.45 -46.88
CA LYS A 51 3.52 -11.41 -45.86
C LYS A 51 4.72 -11.87 -45.03
N TYR A 52 4.99 -11.20 -43.91
CA TYR A 52 5.85 -11.75 -42.87
C TYR A 52 5.10 -12.89 -42.17
N ARG A 53 5.48 -14.12 -42.46
CA ARG A 53 5.08 -15.29 -41.66
C ARG A 53 5.83 -15.18 -40.34
N ILE A 54 5.16 -14.71 -39.29
CA ILE A 54 5.69 -14.68 -37.94
C ILE A 54 5.83 -16.15 -37.48
N PRO A 55 7.05 -16.67 -37.23
CA PRO A 55 7.20 -18.01 -36.68
C PRO A 55 6.62 -18.05 -35.25
N PRO A 56 6.01 -19.17 -34.83
CA PRO A 56 5.23 -19.29 -33.58
C PRO A 56 6.06 -19.12 -32.29
N LEU A 57 7.38 -18.89 -32.41
CA LEU A 57 8.31 -18.74 -31.31
C LEU A 57 8.28 -17.36 -30.62
N PHE A 58 7.57 -16.37 -31.18
CA PHE A 58 7.42 -15.05 -30.54
C PHE A 58 6.25 -14.94 -29.55
N VAL A 59 5.35 -15.93 -29.49
CA VAL A 59 4.20 -15.92 -28.56
C VAL A 59 4.57 -16.50 -27.19
N THR A 60 5.62 -17.32 -27.10
CA THR A 60 6.03 -17.97 -25.85
C THR A 60 6.84 -17.08 -24.90
N LEU A 61 7.45 -15.99 -25.38
CA LEU A 61 8.28 -15.12 -24.53
C LEU A 61 7.48 -14.12 -23.68
N ILE A 62 6.25 -13.80 -24.05
CA ILE A 62 5.39 -12.89 -23.27
C ILE A 62 4.74 -13.62 -22.10
N ALA A 63 4.42 -14.92 -22.24
CA ALA A 63 3.82 -15.72 -21.17
C ALA A 63 4.78 -16.07 -20.03
N ALA A 64 6.09 -16.15 -20.32
CA ALA A 64 7.11 -16.46 -19.30
C ALA A 64 7.52 -15.23 -18.47
N ALA A 65 7.39 -14.01 -19.02
CA ALA A 65 7.70 -12.78 -18.28
C ALA A 65 6.63 -12.40 -17.25
N THR A 66 5.38 -12.85 -17.43
CA THR A 66 4.29 -12.64 -16.46
C THR A 66 4.25 -13.66 -15.33
N LEU A 67 5.00 -14.77 -15.42
CA LEU A 67 5.02 -15.82 -14.40
C LEU A 67 6.17 -15.67 -13.38
N ALA A 68 7.10 -14.73 -13.60
CA ALA A 68 8.27 -14.50 -12.76
C ALA A 68 8.13 -13.31 -11.80
N SER A 69 6.97 -12.67 -11.75
CA SER A 69 6.64 -11.59 -10.80
C SER A 69 5.79 -12.07 -9.63
N SER A 70 5.85 -13.34 -9.24
CA SER A 70 5.51 -13.77 -7.88
C SER A 70 6.66 -13.39 -6.94
N GLY A 71 6.88 -12.07 -6.81
CA GLY A 71 7.67 -11.51 -5.72
C GLY A 71 7.06 -12.00 -4.40
N ALA A 72 7.91 -12.15 -3.37
CA ALA A 72 7.51 -12.58 -2.03
C ALA A 72 6.14 -11.97 -1.67
N ALA A 73 5.19 -12.79 -1.22
CA ALA A 73 3.95 -12.31 -0.63
C ALA A 73 4.31 -11.42 0.57
N GLN A 74 4.52 -10.15 0.30
CA GLN A 74 4.66 -9.12 1.30
C GLN A 74 3.30 -9.00 1.96
N ALA A 75 3.28 -8.97 3.30
CA ALA A 75 2.05 -8.75 4.05
C ALA A 75 1.36 -7.52 3.47
N ALA A 76 0.23 -7.73 2.81
CA ALA A 76 -0.39 -6.71 1.99
C ALA A 76 -1.55 -6.13 2.79
N LEU A 77 -1.29 -5.03 3.49
CA LEU A 77 -2.39 -4.14 3.86
C LEU A 77 -2.94 -3.55 2.57
N ASN A 78 -4.13 -4.00 2.22
CA ASN A 78 -4.85 -3.55 1.04
C ASN A 78 -5.74 -2.36 1.44
N ASP A 79 -5.47 -1.19 0.88
CA ASP A 79 -6.38 -0.06 1.01
C ASP A 79 -7.70 -0.39 0.30
N ARG A 80 -8.81 -0.33 1.06
CA ARG A 80 -10.16 -0.57 0.55
C ARG A 80 -10.93 0.73 0.31
N GLY A 81 -10.27 1.87 0.48
CA GLY A 81 -10.87 3.19 0.49
C GLY A 81 -11.76 3.40 1.72
N GLY A 82 -12.28 4.61 1.87
CA GLY A 82 -13.26 4.91 2.92
C GLY A 82 -12.75 4.74 4.35
N GLY A 83 -11.43 4.69 4.58
CA GLY A 83 -10.84 4.50 5.91
C GLY A 83 -10.73 3.05 6.36
N LEU A 84 -10.67 2.09 5.43
CA LEU A 84 -10.61 0.65 5.72
C LEU A 84 -9.37 0.00 5.11
N LEU A 85 -8.63 -0.77 5.91
CA LEU A 85 -7.43 -1.49 5.48
C LEU A 85 -7.63 -3.00 5.67
N TYR A 86 -7.68 -3.76 4.58
CA TYR A 86 -7.79 -5.21 4.65
C TYR A 86 -6.42 -5.89 4.73
N ASP A 87 -6.20 -6.65 5.80
CA ASP A 87 -5.05 -7.52 5.99
C ASP A 87 -5.37 -8.91 5.44
N ASP A 88 -4.77 -9.27 4.31
CA ASP A 88 -5.02 -10.54 3.62
C ASP A 88 -4.36 -11.75 4.30
N VAL A 89 -3.42 -11.51 5.20
CA VAL A 89 -2.73 -12.56 5.96
C VAL A 89 -3.50 -12.93 7.21
N LEU A 90 -3.94 -11.92 7.97
CA LEU A 90 -4.77 -12.11 9.16
C LEU A 90 -6.24 -12.35 8.83
N ASN A 91 -6.65 -12.03 7.59
CA ASN A 91 -8.05 -12.06 7.13
C ASN A 91 -8.95 -11.20 8.02
N VAL A 92 -8.53 -9.96 8.25
CA VAL A 92 -9.28 -8.94 9.02
C VAL A 92 -9.20 -7.58 8.33
N THR A 93 -10.21 -6.75 8.54
CA THR A 93 -10.20 -5.35 8.11
C THR A 93 -10.00 -4.46 9.34
N TRP A 94 -8.99 -3.60 9.27
CA TRP A 94 -8.69 -2.58 10.27
C TRP A 94 -9.39 -1.26 9.89
N LEU A 95 -9.80 -0.49 10.90
CA LEU A 95 -9.94 0.94 10.69
C LEU A 95 -8.58 1.54 10.33
N GLN A 96 -8.53 2.37 9.32
CA GLN A 96 -7.31 3.09 8.92
C GLN A 96 -6.86 4.07 10.01
N ASP A 97 -7.82 4.65 10.72
CA ASP A 97 -7.60 5.52 11.87
C ASP A 97 -7.39 4.71 13.15
N ALA A 98 -6.14 4.61 13.61
CA ALA A 98 -5.76 3.92 14.83
C ALA A 98 -6.11 4.70 16.11
N ASN A 99 -6.81 5.83 16.02
CA ASN A 99 -7.39 6.51 17.17
C ASN A 99 -8.83 6.96 16.87
N TYR A 100 -9.61 6.09 16.21
CA TYR A 100 -10.96 6.42 15.77
C TYR A 100 -11.92 6.77 16.91
N ALA A 101 -11.71 6.24 18.13
CA ALA A 101 -12.50 6.62 19.30
C ALA A 101 -12.44 8.14 19.55
N LYS A 102 -11.27 8.76 19.34
CA LYS A 102 -11.11 10.22 19.42
C LYS A 102 -11.71 10.94 18.22
N THR A 103 -11.38 10.52 17.01
CA THR A 103 -11.74 11.27 15.79
C THR A 103 -13.23 11.19 15.47
N SER A 104 -13.90 10.12 15.88
CA SER A 104 -15.37 10.01 15.85
C SER A 104 -16.07 10.87 16.92
N GLY A 105 -15.33 11.40 17.88
CA GLY A 105 -15.87 12.15 19.02
C GLY A 105 -16.49 11.28 20.11
N TYR A 106 -16.27 9.96 20.08
CA TYR A 106 -16.74 9.05 21.13
C TYR A 106 -16.03 9.29 22.46
N ASP A 107 -14.72 9.52 22.40
CA ASP A 107 -13.87 9.83 23.55
C ASP A 107 -13.04 11.10 23.28
N ALA A 108 -12.68 11.84 24.33
CA ALA A 108 -11.98 13.13 24.20
C ALA A 108 -10.52 12.98 23.75
N ASP A 109 -9.83 11.94 24.23
CA ASP A 109 -8.44 11.66 23.87
C ASP A 109 -8.25 10.31 23.18
N GLY A 110 -9.27 9.44 23.22
CA GLY A 110 -9.29 8.10 22.64
C GLY A 110 -8.82 7.00 23.58
N ARG A 111 -8.55 7.35 24.85
CA ARG A 111 -8.11 6.40 25.87
C ARG A 111 -9.27 5.99 26.73
N MET A 112 -9.40 4.69 26.94
CA MET A 112 -10.49 4.11 27.70
C MET A 112 -9.97 2.93 28.51
N ASN A 113 -10.58 2.65 29.65
CA ASN A 113 -10.42 1.35 30.29
C ASN A 113 -10.93 0.22 29.39
N TRP A 114 -10.50 -1.00 29.68
CA TRP A 114 -10.73 -2.13 28.78
C TRP A 114 -12.22 -2.43 28.57
N THR A 115 -13.04 -2.27 29.62
CA THR A 115 -14.49 -2.46 29.54
C THR A 115 -15.13 -1.43 28.61
N ALA A 116 -14.74 -0.16 28.73
CA ALA A 116 -15.23 0.91 27.86
C ALA A 116 -14.73 0.73 26.41
N ALA A 117 -13.47 0.35 26.21
CA ALA A 117 -12.90 0.08 24.89
C ALA A 117 -13.61 -1.08 24.17
N THR A 118 -13.90 -2.16 24.89
CA THR A 118 -14.64 -3.31 24.35
C THR A 118 -16.08 -2.91 24.01
N ALA A 119 -16.76 -2.19 24.90
CA ALA A 119 -18.13 -1.71 24.67
C ALA A 119 -18.22 -0.68 23.53
N TRP A 120 -17.19 0.13 23.32
CA TRP A 120 -17.07 1.02 22.17
C TRP A 120 -16.99 0.22 20.87
N ALA A 121 -16.07 -0.73 20.79
CA ALA A 121 -15.89 -1.56 19.60
C ALA A 121 -17.15 -2.37 19.27
N ASP A 122 -17.79 -3.00 20.27
CA ASP A 122 -19.01 -3.80 20.08
C ASP A 122 -20.20 -2.98 19.56
N LYS A 123 -20.25 -1.67 19.85
CA LYS A 123 -21.33 -0.76 19.42
C LYS A 123 -20.96 0.08 18.21
N LEU A 124 -19.72 -0.02 17.74
CA LEU A 124 -19.23 0.77 16.64
C LEU A 124 -20.03 0.40 15.38
N SER A 125 -20.60 1.41 14.72
CA SER A 125 -21.11 1.30 13.35
C SER A 125 -20.28 2.26 12.50
N PHE A 126 -19.57 1.70 11.52
CA PHE A 126 -18.72 2.46 10.62
C PHE A 126 -19.35 2.51 9.23
N HIS A 127 -19.63 3.72 8.74
CA HIS A 127 -20.16 3.93 7.40
C HIS A 127 -19.03 3.91 6.37
N ASP A 128 -18.99 2.88 5.54
CA ASP A 128 -18.10 2.84 4.38
C ASP A 128 -18.71 3.68 3.25
N SER A 129 -18.15 4.86 3.02
CA SER A 129 -18.60 5.78 1.98
C SER A 129 -18.35 5.29 0.55
N VAL A 130 -17.42 4.34 0.36
CA VAL A 130 -17.12 3.77 -0.97
C VAL A 130 -18.23 2.78 -1.34
N ARG A 131 -18.62 1.92 -0.39
CA ARG A 131 -19.65 0.88 -0.56
C ARG A 131 -21.06 1.34 -0.24
N ASN A 132 -21.18 2.47 0.43
CA ASN A 132 -22.42 2.99 0.98
C ASN A 132 -23.13 1.95 1.87
N VAL A 133 -22.36 1.33 2.78
CA VAL A 133 -22.82 0.29 3.71
C VAL A 133 -22.27 0.57 5.10
N ASP A 134 -23.06 0.28 6.12
CA ASP A 134 -22.63 0.35 7.51
C ASP A 134 -22.13 -1.03 8.00
N TYR A 135 -20.96 -1.05 8.64
CA TYR A 135 -20.40 -2.23 9.28
C TYR A 135 -20.48 -2.10 10.80
N SER A 136 -21.04 -3.12 11.47
CA SER A 136 -21.29 -3.10 12.92
C SER A 136 -20.65 -4.27 13.68
N ASP A 137 -19.92 -5.15 13.00
CA ASP A 137 -19.28 -6.36 13.53
C ASP A 137 -17.82 -6.10 13.96
N TRP A 138 -17.60 -4.96 14.60
CA TRP A 138 -16.29 -4.53 15.08
C TRP A 138 -15.96 -5.15 16.43
N ARG A 139 -14.67 -5.36 16.66
CA ARG A 139 -14.08 -5.82 17.91
C ARG A 139 -12.72 -5.18 18.11
N LEU A 140 -12.18 -5.29 19.32
CA LEU A 140 -10.76 -5.04 19.52
C LEU A 140 -9.92 -6.12 18.81
N ALA A 141 -8.73 -5.71 18.38
CA ALA A 141 -7.70 -6.65 17.93
C ALA A 141 -7.36 -7.65 19.05
N ALA A 142 -7.16 -8.91 18.73
CA ALA A 142 -7.10 -10.02 19.67
C ALA A 142 -5.79 -10.81 19.56
N ASN A 143 -5.55 -11.62 20.58
CA ASN A 143 -4.37 -12.47 20.70
C ASN A 143 -4.80 -13.91 21.02
N THR A 144 -4.09 -14.88 20.46
CA THR A 144 -4.15 -16.29 20.87
C THR A 144 -2.73 -16.78 21.15
N PRO A 145 -2.55 -17.89 21.89
CA PRO A 145 -1.22 -18.36 22.26
C PRO A 145 -0.34 -18.60 21.03
N VAL A 146 0.85 -18.01 21.00
CA VAL A 146 1.85 -18.20 19.94
C VAL A 146 2.12 -19.69 19.75
N GLY A 147 2.30 -20.42 20.86
CA GLY A 147 2.46 -21.87 20.90
C GLY A 147 1.14 -22.65 21.02
N ALA A 148 1.22 -23.83 21.63
CA ALA A 148 0.03 -24.64 21.96
C ALA A 148 -0.72 -24.11 23.20
N ASN A 149 0.01 -23.46 24.12
CA ASN A 149 -0.52 -22.90 25.36
C ASN A 149 0.09 -21.52 25.60
N TRP A 150 -0.59 -20.70 26.41
CA TRP A 150 -0.05 -19.40 26.84
C TRP A 150 1.28 -19.57 27.58
N ASN A 151 2.29 -18.86 27.12
CA ASN A 151 3.61 -18.76 27.72
C ASN A 151 3.85 -17.32 28.18
N HIS A 152 3.60 -17.08 29.46
CA HIS A 152 3.70 -15.76 30.08
C HIS A 152 5.14 -15.33 30.41
N ASN A 153 6.13 -16.19 30.18
CA ASN A 153 7.52 -15.87 30.43
C ASN A 153 7.97 -14.74 29.49
N TYR A 154 8.65 -13.74 30.06
CA TYR A 154 9.21 -12.66 29.27
C TYR A 154 10.27 -13.20 28.30
N SER A 155 10.20 -12.80 27.04
CA SER A 155 11.24 -13.09 26.03
C SER A 155 11.41 -11.93 25.05
N PRO A 156 12.65 -11.49 24.76
CA PRO A 156 12.89 -10.55 23.68
C PRO A 156 12.88 -11.24 22.30
N ALA A 157 12.85 -12.57 22.22
CA ALA A 157 13.06 -13.30 20.97
C ALA A 157 11.77 -13.57 20.17
N GLY A 158 10.60 -13.14 20.65
CA GLY A 158 9.32 -13.41 19.99
C GLY A 158 8.78 -14.83 20.17
N THR A 159 9.39 -15.61 21.07
CA THR A 159 9.09 -17.03 21.26
C THR A 159 8.02 -17.32 22.31
N THR A 160 7.54 -16.29 23.00
CA THR A 160 6.53 -16.38 24.08
C THR A 160 5.42 -15.37 23.84
N ASP A 161 4.38 -15.38 24.67
CA ASP A 161 3.25 -14.45 24.55
C ASP A 161 3.48 -13.11 25.26
N ASN A 162 4.63 -12.94 25.94
CA ASN A 162 4.96 -11.74 26.71
C ASN A 162 6.38 -11.28 26.37
N GLY A 163 6.52 -10.09 25.81
CA GLY A 163 7.83 -9.53 25.45
C GLY A 163 7.84 -8.83 24.10
N TYR A 164 8.93 -9.00 23.36
CA TYR A 164 9.21 -8.27 22.12
C TYR A 164 9.36 -9.21 20.93
N ASN A 165 9.34 -8.65 19.72
CA ASN A 165 9.59 -9.34 18.45
C ASN A 165 8.61 -10.49 18.15
N ILE A 166 7.38 -10.44 18.67
CA ILE A 166 6.34 -11.43 18.39
C ILE A 166 5.74 -11.16 17.01
N THR A 167 6.20 -11.89 15.99
CA THR A 167 5.72 -11.75 14.59
C THR A 167 4.63 -12.76 14.23
N SER A 168 4.06 -13.45 15.22
CA SER A 168 3.02 -14.45 14.99
C SER A 168 1.72 -13.80 14.53
N GLN A 169 1.08 -14.38 13.50
CA GLN A 169 -0.27 -14.02 13.04
C GLN A 169 -1.34 -14.19 14.14
N LYS A 170 -1.00 -14.90 15.22
CA LYS A 170 -1.87 -15.10 16.38
C LYS A 170 -1.97 -13.88 17.29
N SER A 171 -1.16 -12.84 17.08
CA SER A 171 -1.23 -11.57 17.80
C SER A 171 -1.45 -10.44 16.79
N GLU A 172 -2.68 -9.99 16.63
CA GLU A 172 -3.06 -9.07 15.55
C GLU A 172 -2.34 -7.71 15.66
N LEU A 173 -2.28 -7.10 16.85
CA LEU A 173 -1.57 -5.83 17.07
C LEU A 173 -0.06 -5.97 16.86
N SER A 174 0.52 -7.07 17.34
CA SER A 174 1.96 -7.31 17.21
C SER A 174 2.32 -7.58 15.74
N TYR A 175 1.50 -8.35 15.02
CA TYR A 175 1.67 -8.59 13.60
C TYR A 175 1.54 -7.29 12.78
N MET A 176 0.53 -6.47 13.08
CA MET A 176 0.39 -5.13 12.50
C MET A 176 1.66 -4.30 12.72
N TYR A 177 2.17 -4.23 13.95
CA TYR A 177 3.35 -3.43 14.27
C TYR A 177 4.63 -3.91 13.58
N TYR A 178 4.97 -5.19 13.74
CA TYR A 178 6.26 -5.73 13.28
C TYR A 178 6.29 -6.07 11.80
N VAL A 179 5.20 -6.65 11.28
CA VAL A 179 5.18 -7.23 9.94
C VAL A 179 4.56 -6.25 8.96
N ASN A 180 3.37 -5.74 9.25
CA ASN A 180 2.68 -4.85 8.30
C ASN A 180 3.32 -3.46 8.23
N LEU A 181 3.69 -2.89 9.39
CA LEU A 181 4.30 -1.56 9.47
C LEU A 181 5.84 -1.57 9.48
N GLY A 182 6.46 -2.74 9.66
CA GLY A 182 7.91 -2.89 9.67
C GLY A 182 8.62 -2.15 10.82
N LEU A 183 7.90 -1.89 11.92
CA LEU A 183 8.43 -1.14 13.06
C LEU A 183 9.31 -2.04 13.94
N LYS A 184 10.29 -1.44 14.61
CA LYS A 184 11.26 -2.17 15.44
C LYS A 184 10.92 -2.07 16.92
N ALA A 185 11.19 -3.15 17.64
CA ALA A 185 11.11 -3.17 19.09
C ALA A 185 12.29 -2.48 19.75
N ARG A 186 12.12 -2.05 21.00
CA ARG A 186 13.22 -1.52 21.81
C ARG A 186 14.38 -2.50 21.97
N TYR A 187 14.10 -3.80 22.09
CA TYR A 187 15.12 -4.83 22.15
C TYR A 187 15.07 -5.71 20.89
N ASN A 188 16.22 -6.02 20.31
CA ASN A 188 16.29 -7.04 19.27
C ASN A 188 16.10 -8.46 19.87
N THR A 189 16.13 -9.49 19.03
CA THR A 189 15.90 -10.88 19.46
C THR A 189 16.94 -11.41 20.45
N SER A 190 18.12 -10.78 20.54
CA SER A 190 19.17 -11.09 21.52
C SER A 190 19.06 -10.26 22.81
N GLY A 191 18.03 -9.43 22.96
CA GLY A 191 17.84 -8.57 24.12
C GLY A 191 18.70 -7.31 24.13
N VAL A 192 19.29 -6.92 22.99
CA VAL A 192 20.11 -5.71 22.88
C VAL A 192 19.23 -4.52 22.49
N VAL A 193 19.42 -3.38 23.15
CA VAL A 193 18.68 -2.15 22.86
C VAL A 193 18.99 -1.66 21.44
N GLN A 194 17.94 -1.34 20.70
CA GLN A 194 17.99 -0.72 19.37
C GLN A 194 17.81 0.80 19.52
N SER A 195 18.40 1.61 18.64
CA SER A 195 18.23 3.07 18.66
C SER A 195 17.09 3.54 17.76
N ASP A 196 16.63 2.70 16.84
CA ASP A 196 15.65 3.01 15.80
C ASP A 196 14.28 2.35 16.04
N PHE A 197 13.91 2.18 17.31
CA PHE A 197 12.65 1.55 17.72
C PHE A 197 11.47 2.52 17.79
N GLY A 198 10.28 1.94 17.93
CA GLY A 198 9.03 2.65 18.15
C GLY A 198 8.44 3.22 16.86
N VAL A 199 7.21 3.72 16.96
CA VAL A 199 6.49 4.38 15.85
C VAL A 199 7.30 5.50 15.18
N PHE A 200 8.08 6.26 15.96
CA PHE A 200 8.91 7.34 15.45
C PHE A 200 10.24 6.87 14.85
N GLY A 201 10.71 5.65 15.14
CA GLY A 201 11.97 5.10 14.64
C GLY A 201 13.20 5.73 15.28
N ASN A 202 13.07 6.32 16.47
CA ASN A 202 14.15 6.97 17.22
C ASN A 202 13.95 6.86 18.75
N GLY A 203 13.04 5.98 19.19
CA GLY A 203 12.71 5.80 20.60
C GLY A 203 11.83 6.88 21.23
N THR A 204 11.29 7.83 20.46
CA THR A 204 10.27 8.75 20.98
C THR A 204 9.04 7.96 21.40
N ASN A 205 8.65 8.10 22.66
CA ASN A 205 7.60 7.31 23.31
C ASN A 205 6.32 8.11 23.60
N VAL A 206 6.15 9.26 22.96
CA VAL A 206 4.95 10.09 23.09
C VAL A 206 4.60 10.73 21.75
N GLY A 207 3.31 10.91 21.51
CA GLY A 207 2.80 11.59 20.33
C GLY A 207 2.12 10.65 19.33
N GLN A 208 1.73 11.24 18.21
CA GLN A 208 0.95 10.61 17.15
C GLN A 208 1.71 10.70 15.82
N LYS A 209 1.64 9.65 15.01
CA LYS A 209 2.27 9.61 13.69
C LYS A 209 1.46 8.75 12.73
N ASP A 210 1.43 9.15 11.46
CA ASP A 210 0.98 8.28 10.37
C ASP A 210 2.11 7.36 9.94
N VAL A 211 1.83 6.06 9.78
CA VAL A 211 2.81 5.05 9.36
C VAL A 211 2.25 4.29 8.17
N GLY A 212 2.80 4.55 6.99
CA GLY A 212 2.29 3.99 5.74
C GLY A 212 0.82 4.39 5.53
N LEU A 213 -0.05 3.38 5.38
CA LEU A 213 -1.49 3.56 5.24
C LEU A 213 -2.21 3.86 6.56
N VAL A 214 -1.60 3.54 7.71
CA VAL A 214 -2.22 3.72 9.03
C VAL A 214 -2.14 5.18 9.46
N LYS A 215 -3.26 5.71 9.95
CA LYS A 215 -3.43 7.09 10.38
C LYS A 215 -3.57 7.19 11.89
N ASN A 216 -3.13 8.31 12.46
CA ASN A 216 -3.27 8.64 13.88
C ASN A 216 -2.73 7.57 14.86
N LEU A 217 -1.70 6.81 14.47
CA LEU A 217 -1.08 5.82 15.34
C LEU A 217 -0.39 6.53 16.51
N GLN A 218 -0.79 6.20 17.73
CA GLN A 218 -0.21 6.76 18.94
C GLN A 218 1.05 5.97 19.28
N ALA A 219 2.11 6.63 19.75
CA ALA A 219 3.22 5.99 20.45
C ALA A 219 2.81 5.79 21.91
N TYR A 220 2.04 4.73 22.17
CA TYR A 220 1.51 4.40 23.50
C TYR A 220 0.98 2.96 23.52
N THR A 221 0.29 2.58 24.60
CA THR A 221 -0.34 1.27 24.72
C THR A 221 -1.73 1.21 24.09
N TYR A 222 -2.01 0.09 23.43
CA TYR A 222 -3.27 -0.31 22.84
C TYR A 222 -3.82 -1.57 23.50
N TRP A 223 -5.13 -1.60 23.74
CA TRP A 223 -5.81 -2.76 24.28
C TRP A 223 -5.91 -3.91 23.28
N SER A 224 -5.64 -5.13 23.76
CA SER A 224 -6.14 -6.35 23.12
C SER A 224 -7.55 -6.66 23.62
N GLY A 225 -8.39 -7.26 22.77
CA GLY A 225 -9.67 -7.85 23.14
C GLY A 225 -9.55 -9.14 23.96
N THR A 226 -8.33 -9.54 24.37
CA THR A 226 -8.07 -10.82 25.02
C THR A 226 -7.62 -10.64 26.47
N ALA A 227 -8.41 -11.16 27.42
CA ALA A 227 -7.99 -11.32 28.81
C ALA A 227 -6.95 -12.46 28.94
N VAL A 228 -6.03 -12.38 29.91
CA VAL A 228 -4.98 -13.42 30.08
C VAL A 228 -5.55 -14.78 30.50
N ALA A 229 -6.74 -14.78 31.10
CA ALA A 229 -7.53 -15.96 31.42
C ALA A 229 -9.02 -15.56 31.52
N PRO A 230 -9.95 -16.51 31.36
CA PRO A 230 -11.39 -16.22 31.53
C PRO A 230 -11.69 -15.57 32.88
N GLY A 231 -12.37 -14.42 32.87
CA GLY A 231 -12.73 -13.66 34.08
C GLY A 231 -11.56 -12.95 34.77
N SER A 232 -10.35 -12.95 34.20
CA SER A 232 -9.19 -12.27 34.77
C SER A 232 -9.37 -10.75 34.70
N PRO A 233 -9.01 -10.00 35.77
CA PRO A 233 -8.88 -8.54 35.71
C PRO A 233 -7.60 -8.10 34.96
N VAL A 234 -6.79 -9.04 34.50
CA VAL A 234 -5.56 -8.79 33.76
C VAL A 234 -5.80 -9.07 32.27
N VAL A 235 -5.44 -8.11 31.44
CA VAL A 235 -5.73 -8.09 30.01
C VAL A 235 -4.46 -7.85 29.22
N TRP A 236 -4.34 -8.52 28.07
CA TRP A 236 -3.25 -8.27 27.13
C TRP A 236 -3.34 -6.87 26.53
N ALA A 237 -2.18 -6.30 26.26
CA ALA A 237 -2.03 -5.01 25.61
C ALA A 237 -0.74 -5.02 24.79
N PHE A 238 -0.68 -4.11 23.82
CA PHE A 238 0.47 -3.93 22.96
C PHE A 238 0.92 -2.47 22.99
N SER A 239 2.19 -2.25 23.32
CA SER A 239 2.82 -0.95 23.36
C SER A 239 3.49 -0.67 22.01
N THR A 240 2.98 0.30 21.27
CA THR A 240 3.56 0.73 19.99
C THR A 240 4.74 1.69 20.21
N GLU A 241 4.88 2.26 21.40
CA GLU A 241 5.99 3.16 21.74
C GLU A 241 7.34 2.41 21.75
N ASP A 242 7.31 1.12 22.10
CA ASP A 242 8.50 0.29 22.24
C ASP A 242 8.38 -1.12 21.64
N GLY A 243 7.21 -1.49 21.12
CA GLY A 243 6.92 -2.79 20.53
C GLY A 243 6.60 -3.90 21.54
N ARG A 244 6.37 -3.60 22.82
CA ARG A 244 6.16 -4.65 23.83
C ARG A 244 4.73 -5.18 23.82
N GLN A 245 4.57 -6.49 23.74
CA GLN A 245 3.35 -7.17 24.17
C GLN A 245 3.47 -7.53 25.65
N GLY A 246 2.44 -7.22 26.43
CA GLY A 246 2.38 -7.55 27.86
C GLY A 246 0.96 -7.52 28.38
N ALA A 247 0.78 -7.76 29.67
CA ALA A 247 -0.53 -7.71 30.30
C ALA A 247 -0.55 -6.72 31.47
N THR A 248 -1.71 -6.12 31.71
CA THR A 248 -1.94 -5.11 32.75
C THR A 248 -3.36 -5.23 33.31
N LEU A 249 -3.69 -4.44 34.33
CA LEU A 249 -5.05 -4.36 34.89
C LEU A 249 -6.02 -3.65 33.93
N PHE A 250 -7.22 -4.20 33.81
CA PHE A 250 -8.30 -3.75 32.92
C PHE A 250 -8.80 -2.32 33.15
N ASP A 251 -8.45 -1.70 34.27
CA ASP A 251 -8.87 -0.36 34.70
C ASP A 251 -7.93 0.78 34.24
N SER A 252 -6.83 0.44 33.57
CA SER A 252 -5.91 1.43 32.97
C SER A 252 -6.52 2.10 31.74
N ASP A 253 -6.18 3.35 31.45
CA ASP A 253 -6.69 4.03 30.23
C ASP A 253 -5.70 3.94 29.07
N PHE A 254 -6.06 3.15 28.05
CA PHE A 254 -5.26 2.93 26.84
C PHE A 254 -6.08 3.13 25.57
N TYR A 255 -5.39 3.24 24.43
CA TYR A 255 -6.04 3.37 23.13
C TYR A 255 -6.69 2.06 22.70
N ALA A 256 -7.67 2.17 21.80
CA ALA A 256 -8.38 1.05 21.22
C ALA A 256 -8.29 1.12 19.69
N TRP A 257 -8.00 0.00 19.05
CA TRP A 257 -7.98 -0.11 17.59
C TRP A 257 -8.94 -1.21 17.14
N ALA A 258 -10.00 -0.79 16.45
CA ALA A 258 -11.06 -1.69 16.01
C ALA A 258 -10.66 -2.43 14.73
N VAL A 259 -10.99 -3.72 14.72
CA VAL A 259 -10.91 -4.62 13.57
C VAL A 259 -12.21 -5.37 13.40
N ARG A 260 -12.44 -5.87 12.19
CA ARG A 260 -13.55 -6.77 11.88
C ARG A 260 -13.08 -7.97 11.07
N PRO A 261 -13.77 -9.12 11.13
CA PRO A 261 -13.35 -10.30 10.38
C PRO A 261 -13.56 -10.13 8.87
N GLY A 262 -12.63 -10.66 8.08
CA GLY A 262 -12.73 -10.72 6.64
C GLY A 262 -12.50 -9.40 5.90
N ASP A 263 -12.67 -9.49 4.58
CA ASP A 263 -12.54 -8.36 3.65
C ASP A 263 -13.86 -7.61 3.50
N VAL A 264 -13.76 -6.28 3.37
CA VAL A 264 -14.79 -5.43 2.80
C VAL A 264 -14.63 -5.46 1.29
N ALA A 265 -15.16 -6.50 0.65
CA ALA A 265 -14.98 -6.82 -0.77
C ALA A 265 -14.82 -5.58 -1.67
N ALA A 266 -13.77 -5.51 -2.48
CA ALA A 266 -13.60 -4.43 -3.45
C ALA A 266 -14.83 -4.35 -4.36
N ILE A 267 -15.50 -3.19 -4.42
CA ILE A 267 -16.54 -2.98 -5.42
C ILE A 267 -15.84 -3.07 -6.78
N PRO A 268 -16.27 -3.96 -7.69
CA PRO A 268 -15.75 -3.94 -9.04
C PRO A 268 -16.13 -2.58 -9.64
N GLU A 269 -15.16 -1.72 -9.93
CA GLU A 269 -15.46 -0.40 -10.50
C GLU A 269 -16.29 -0.61 -11.78
N PRO A 270 -17.57 -0.20 -11.81
CA PRO A 270 -18.41 -0.42 -12.98
C PRO A 270 -17.83 0.26 -14.22
N GLU A 271 -17.03 1.32 -14.04
CA GLU A 271 -16.32 2.03 -15.10
C GLU A 271 -15.18 1.22 -15.72
N THR A 272 -14.48 0.38 -14.95
CA THR A 272 -13.40 -0.46 -15.50
C THR A 272 -13.96 -1.48 -16.49
N TYR A 273 -15.11 -2.10 -16.18
CA TYR A 273 -15.80 -2.98 -17.13
C TYR A 273 -16.41 -2.20 -18.29
N ALA A 274 -17.00 -1.03 -18.04
CA ALA A 274 -17.58 -0.20 -19.09
C ALA A 274 -16.51 0.28 -20.09
N MET A 275 -15.33 0.69 -19.61
CA MET A 275 -14.20 1.11 -20.45
C MET A 275 -13.52 -0.06 -21.14
N LEU A 276 -13.40 -1.22 -20.47
CA LEU A 276 -12.92 -2.45 -21.10
C LEU A 276 -13.88 -2.91 -22.21
N LEU A 277 -15.19 -2.92 -21.95
CA LEU A 277 -16.21 -3.27 -22.94
C LEU A 277 -16.32 -2.24 -24.06
N ALA A 278 -16.20 -0.94 -23.76
CA ALA A 278 -16.14 0.11 -24.76
C ALA A 278 -14.89 -0.01 -25.64
N GLY A 279 -13.72 -0.27 -25.03
CA GLY A 279 -12.48 -0.54 -25.73
C GLY A 279 -12.57 -1.78 -26.64
N MET A 280 -13.12 -2.89 -26.12
CA MET A 280 -13.35 -4.10 -26.91
C MET A 280 -14.39 -3.89 -28.03
N GLY A 281 -15.44 -3.10 -27.77
CA GLY A 281 -16.45 -2.74 -28.77
C GLY A 281 -15.87 -1.90 -29.92
N LEU A 282 -15.00 -0.94 -29.61
CA LEU A 282 -14.28 -0.14 -30.62
C LEU A 282 -13.34 -1.00 -31.46
N LEU A 283 -12.59 -1.92 -30.84
CA LEU A 283 -11.71 -2.84 -31.56
C LEU A 283 -12.49 -3.79 -32.49
N ALA A 284 -13.62 -4.34 -32.03
CA ALA A 284 -14.50 -5.16 -32.86
C ALA A 284 -15.12 -4.37 -34.02
N GLY A 285 -15.50 -3.11 -33.79
CA GLY A 285 -15.99 -2.20 -34.82
C GLY A 285 -14.97 -1.89 -35.91
N VAL A 286 -13.70 -1.69 -35.55
CA VAL A 286 -12.61 -1.43 -36.51
C VAL A 286 -12.31 -2.67 -37.38
N VAL A 287 -12.31 -3.87 -36.78
CA VAL A 287 -12.03 -5.13 -37.49
C VAL A 287 -13.15 -5.47 -38.48
N THR A 288 -14.41 -5.28 -38.10
CA THR A 288 -15.57 -5.55 -38.96
C THR A 288 -15.66 -4.56 -40.13
N ARG A 289 -15.30 -3.28 -39.92
CA ARG A 289 -15.27 -2.27 -40.97
C ARG A 289 -14.23 -2.58 -42.04
N ARG A 290 -13.05 -3.09 -41.66
CA ARG A 290 -12.00 -3.50 -42.64
C ARG A 290 -12.40 -4.69 -43.50
N ARG A 291 -13.24 -5.61 -43.00
CA ARG A 291 -13.73 -6.77 -43.76
C ARG A 291 -14.76 -6.41 -44.83
N ARG A 292 -15.51 -5.32 -44.67
CA ARG A 292 -16.52 -4.88 -45.65
C ARG A 292 -15.95 -4.14 -46.86
N PHE A 293 -14.73 -3.62 -46.78
CA PHE A 293 -14.07 -2.89 -47.87
C PHE A 293 -13.06 -3.72 -48.68
N GLY A 294 -12.92 -5.02 -48.38
CA GLY A 294 -12.02 -5.94 -49.10
C GLY A 294 -12.73 -6.97 -49.97
N ALA A 295 -14.05 -6.87 -50.15
CA ALA A 295 -14.83 -7.75 -51.01
C ALA A 295 -15.44 -6.92 -52.15
N SER A 296 -14.63 -6.66 -53.18
CA SER A 296 -15.06 -6.24 -54.52
C SER A 296 -14.02 -6.73 -55.52
#